data_AF-A0A396H4C7-F1
#
_entry.id   AF-A0A396H4C7-F1
#
_cell.length_a   1.000
_cell.length_b   1.000
_cell.length_c   1.000
_cell.angle_alpha   90.00
_cell.angle_beta   90.00
_cell.angle_gamma   90.00
#
_symmetry.space_group_name_H-M   'P 1'
#
loop_
_entity.id
_entity.type
_entity.pdbx_description
1 polymer ?
#
loop_
_entity_poly.entity_id
_entity_poly.type
_entity_poly.pdbx_seq_one_letter_code
_entity_poly.pdbx_strand_id
1 'polypeptide(L)'
;MEGVVVQNGEQVLPGRSWANNQFTRYENNQGNWMEQMRGSLMVVATVIASLTFQIAINPPGGVWQSNTDTQNGCAPDQTCKAGTSVLAFGDSNQKIRYELFLLLCTISFSASQTIIVLLICGFPLRNKFVMWFLIIVTCLSVFCTAGAYVISIWMILNPLDGTFYRITIYYGIFWVGLIALLILIFFCRFVFWLLKNFFRFMCCC
;
A
#
# COMPACT_ATOMS: atom_id res chain seq x y z
N MET A 1 26.28 19.56 -48.70
CA MET A 1 24.89 19.46 -49.14
C MET A 1 24.11 18.71 -48.06
N GLU A 2 23.70 19.40 -47.00
CA GLU A 2 22.78 18.80 -46.02
C GLU A 2 21.37 18.89 -46.61
N GLY A 3 20.74 17.74 -46.83
CA GLY A 3 19.40 17.65 -47.41
C GLY A 3 18.36 18.21 -46.44
N VAL A 4 17.59 19.20 -46.91
CA VAL A 4 16.39 19.68 -46.20
C VAL A 4 15.30 18.62 -46.35
N VAL A 5 14.78 18.12 -45.24
CA VAL A 5 13.70 17.12 -45.21
C VAL A 5 12.37 17.86 -45.14
N VAL A 6 11.55 17.74 -46.19
CA VAL A 6 10.21 18.33 -46.22
C VAL A 6 9.21 17.33 -45.64
N GLN A 7 8.53 17.68 -44.55
CA GLN A 7 7.39 16.91 -44.01
C GLN A 7 6.15 17.82 -44.00
N ASN A 8 5.02 17.30 -44.49
CA ASN A 8 3.74 18.01 -44.57
C ASN A 8 3.80 19.42 -45.22
N GLY A 9 4.59 19.56 -46.28
CA GLY A 9 4.70 20.83 -47.04
C GLY A 9 5.54 21.92 -46.37
N GLU A 10 6.11 21.67 -45.19
CA GLU A 10 6.93 22.63 -44.44
C GLU A 10 8.42 22.27 -44.55
N GLN A 11 9.27 23.25 -44.83
CA GLN A 11 10.72 23.08 -44.91
C GLN A 11 11.30 22.99 -43.49
N VAL A 12 11.54 21.77 -43.01
CA VAL A 12 12.05 21.55 -41.65
C VAL A 12 13.57 21.39 -41.70
N LEU A 13 14.30 22.30 -41.03
CA LEU A 13 15.75 22.19 -40.85
C LEU A 13 16.09 20.83 -40.22
N PRO A 14 17.16 20.13 -40.66
CA PRO A 14 17.50 18.79 -40.20
C PRO A 14 17.58 18.75 -38.66
N GLY A 15 18.22 19.69 -37.98
CA GLY A 15 18.24 19.71 -36.50
C GLY A 15 16.86 19.74 -35.81
N ARG A 16 15.85 20.36 -36.42
CA ARG A 16 14.49 20.49 -35.85
C ARG A 16 13.67 19.20 -35.99
N SER A 17 13.82 18.49 -37.10
CA SER A 17 13.13 17.20 -37.35
C SER A 17 13.54 16.12 -36.35
N TRP A 18 14.83 16.05 -36.04
CA TRP A 18 15.37 15.03 -35.14
C TRP A 18 14.96 15.32 -33.70
N ALA A 19 14.98 16.59 -33.29
CA ALA A 19 14.46 17.01 -31.98
C ALA A 19 12.96 16.67 -31.83
N ASN A 20 12.12 16.96 -32.84
CA ASN A 20 10.68 16.67 -32.77
C ASN A 20 10.39 15.16 -32.67
N ASN A 21 11.12 14.33 -33.43
CA ASN A 21 11.00 12.88 -33.37
C ASN A 21 11.44 12.29 -32.02
N GLN A 22 12.46 12.89 -31.40
CA GLN A 22 12.90 12.50 -30.06
C GLN A 22 11.84 12.89 -29.01
N PHE A 23 11.36 14.14 -29.03
CA PHE A 23 10.32 14.61 -28.12
C PHE A 23 9.03 13.79 -28.18
N THR A 24 8.51 13.52 -29.39
CA THR A 24 7.33 12.66 -29.57
C THR A 24 7.57 11.23 -29.10
N ARG A 25 8.77 10.67 -29.31
CA ARG A 25 9.15 9.36 -28.75
C ARG A 25 9.16 9.37 -27.22
N TYR A 26 9.67 10.42 -26.59
CA TYR A 26 9.68 10.54 -25.13
C TYR A 26 8.27 10.67 -24.55
N GLU A 27 7.41 11.52 -25.12
CA GLU A 27 6.02 11.67 -24.67
C GLU A 27 5.22 10.38 -24.83
N ASN A 28 5.37 9.68 -25.95
CA ASN A 28 4.66 8.43 -26.21
C ASN A 28 5.14 7.30 -25.27
N ASN A 29 6.44 7.22 -25.00
CA ASN A 29 6.99 6.29 -24.00
C ASN A 29 6.51 6.60 -22.58
N GLN A 30 6.42 7.89 -22.20
CA GLN A 30 5.87 8.29 -20.90
C GLN A 30 4.39 7.93 -20.78
N GLY A 31 3.59 8.17 -21.82
CA GLY A 31 2.18 7.77 -21.90
C GLY A 31 1.98 6.26 -21.70
N ASN A 32 2.72 5.45 -22.47
CA ASN A 32 2.64 3.99 -22.39
C ASN A 32 3.04 3.46 -21.01
N TRP A 33 4.12 4.01 -20.43
CA TRP A 33 4.55 3.62 -19.07
C TRP A 33 3.49 3.94 -17.99
N MET A 34 2.80 5.08 -18.10
CA MET A 34 1.73 5.46 -17.16
C MET A 34 0.52 4.51 -17.24
N GLU A 35 0.11 4.12 -18.44
CA GLU A 35 -1.00 3.17 -18.63
C GLU A 35 -0.64 1.76 -18.13
N GLN A 36 0.60 1.30 -18.34
CA GLN A 36 1.07 0.04 -17.77
C GLN A 36 1.07 0.07 -16.24
N MET A 37 1.60 1.15 -15.65
CA MET A 37 1.60 1.35 -14.20
C MET A 37 0.17 1.36 -13.63
N ARG A 38 -0.77 2.04 -14.30
CA ARG A 38 -2.19 2.07 -13.94
C ARG A 38 -2.80 0.67 -13.88
N GLY A 39 -2.56 -0.14 -14.91
CA GLY A 39 -3.02 -1.52 -14.97
C GLY A 39 -2.45 -2.37 -13.83
N SER A 40 -1.13 -2.31 -13.60
CA SER A 40 -0.50 -3.05 -12.50
C SER A 40 -1.00 -2.63 -11.12
N LEU A 41 -1.14 -1.32 -10.87
CA LEU A 41 -1.65 -0.79 -9.60
C LEU A 41 -3.09 -1.24 -9.33
N MET A 42 -3.94 -1.23 -10.36
CA MET A 42 -5.33 -1.70 -10.25
C MET A 42 -5.38 -3.17 -9.85
N VAL A 43 -4.54 -4.02 -10.45
CA VAL A 43 -4.46 -5.45 -10.13
C VAL A 43 -4.01 -5.65 -8.69
N VAL A 44 -2.90 -5.01 -8.28
CA VAL A 44 -2.38 -5.14 -6.90
C VAL A 44 -3.41 -4.67 -5.87
N ALA A 45 -4.04 -3.52 -6.09
CA ALA A 45 -5.08 -3.00 -5.19
C ALA A 45 -6.28 -3.94 -5.08
N THR A 46 -6.74 -4.51 -6.20
CA THR A 46 -7.86 -5.45 -6.22
C THR A 46 -7.52 -6.75 -5.47
N VAL A 47 -6.30 -7.27 -5.63
CA VAL A 47 -5.82 -8.46 -4.90
C VAL A 47 -5.79 -8.18 -3.39
N ILE A 48 -5.19 -7.06 -2.97
CA ILE A 48 -5.11 -6.69 -1.55
C ILE A 48 -6.50 -6.48 -0.95
N ALA A 49 -7.39 -5.78 -1.66
CA ALA A 49 -8.77 -5.58 -1.23
C ALA A 49 -9.51 -6.92 -1.05
N SER A 50 -9.32 -7.86 -1.98
CA SER A 50 -9.93 -9.19 -1.89
C SER A 50 -9.38 -9.99 -0.70
N LEU A 51 -8.07 -9.98 -0.48
CA LEU A 51 -7.43 -10.68 0.64
C LEU A 51 -7.88 -10.13 2.00
N THR A 52 -7.89 -8.81 2.15
CA THR A 52 -8.33 -8.15 3.39
C THR A 52 -9.82 -8.35 3.65
N PHE A 53 -10.67 -8.36 2.60
CA PHE A 53 -12.07 -8.71 2.72
C PHE A 53 -12.26 -10.15 3.22
N GLN A 54 -11.51 -11.11 2.67
CA GLN A 54 -11.56 -12.52 3.11
C GLN A 54 -11.18 -12.66 4.58
N ILE A 55 -10.15 -11.94 5.04
CA ILE A 55 -9.70 -11.94 6.44
C ILE A 55 -10.77 -11.34 7.36
N ALA A 56 -11.48 -10.30 6.91
CA ALA A 56 -12.51 -9.64 7.71
C ALA A 56 -13.73 -10.55 7.95
N ILE A 57 -14.17 -11.30 6.93
CA ILE A 57 -15.33 -12.20 7.04
C ILE A 57 -14.96 -13.55 7.69
N ASN A 58 -13.71 -13.99 7.55
CA ASN A 58 -13.20 -15.23 8.13
C ASN A 58 -11.96 -14.91 8.97
N PRO A 59 -12.13 -14.36 10.19
CA PRO A 59 -10.99 -14.01 11.02
C PRO A 59 -10.17 -15.27 11.33
N PRO A 60 -8.84 -15.17 11.38
CA PRO A 60 -8.01 -16.24 11.92
C PRO A 60 -8.54 -16.62 13.31
N GLY A 61 -8.57 -17.90 13.63
CA GLY A 61 -9.16 -18.45 14.87
C GLY A 61 -10.70 -18.57 14.88
N GLY A 62 -11.38 -18.10 13.83
CA GLY A 62 -12.82 -18.27 13.66
C GLY A 62 -13.67 -17.40 14.58
N VAL A 63 -14.98 -17.62 14.50
CA VAL A 63 -16.00 -16.96 15.31
C VAL A 63 -16.72 -17.96 16.20
N TRP A 64 -17.15 -17.52 17.38
CA TRP A 64 -18.00 -18.32 18.25
C TRP A 64 -19.31 -18.65 17.54
N GLN A 65 -19.65 -19.94 17.46
CA GLN A 65 -20.86 -20.43 16.78
C GLN A 65 -22.09 -20.45 17.70
N SER A 66 -21.89 -20.49 19.02
CA SER A 66 -22.95 -20.55 20.01
C SER A 66 -22.65 -19.62 21.18
N ASN A 67 -23.70 -19.06 21.79
CA ASN A 67 -23.58 -18.31 23.03
C ASN A 67 -23.17 -19.30 24.12
N THR A 68 -21.96 -19.15 24.66
CA THR A 68 -21.45 -20.07 25.68
C THR A 68 -21.01 -19.28 26.90
N ASP A 69 -21.50 -19.70 28.06
CA ASP A 69 -21.10 -19.18 29.35
C ASP A 69 -19.97 -20.06 29.90
N THR A 70 -18.81 -19.44 30.12
CA THR A 70 -17.72 -19.89 31.03
C THR A 70 -17.04 -21.26 30.83
N GLN A 71 -17.62 -22.24 30.14
CA GLN A 71 -17.11 -23.62 30.14
C GLN A 71 -16.26 -24.02 28.93
N ASN A 72 -16.26 -23.26 27.84
CA ASN A 72 -15.58 -23.65 26.59
C ASN A 72 -14.42 -22.72 26.16
N GLY A 73 -13.68 -22.12 27.10
CA GLY A 73 -12.49 -21.31 26.78
C GLY A 73 -12.69 -19.79 26.74
N CYS A 74 -13.83 -19.31 27.26
CA CYS A 74 -14.06 -17.89 27.50
C CYS A 74 -13.55 -17.48 28.89
N ALA A 75 -13.09 -16.23 29.03
CA ALA A 75 -12.64 -15.69 30.32
C ALA A 75 -13.75 -15.84 31.38
N PRO A 76 -13.39 -16.16 32.65
CA PRO A 76 -14.38 -16.26 33.72
C PRO A 76 -15.10 -14.92 33.88
N ASP A 77 -16.43 -14.97 33.98
CA ASP A 77 -17.34 -13.81 34.09
C ASP A 77 -17.63 -13.02 32.79
N GLN A 78 -17.36 -13.59 31.61
CA GLN A 78 -17.79 -13.01 30.32
C GLN A 78 -18.67 -13.95 29.50
N THR A 79 -19.79 -13.43 29.00
CA THR A 79 -20.67 -14.11 28.03
C THR A 79 -20.08 -13.94 26.62
N CYS A 80 -19.57 -15.02 26.03
CA CYS A 80 -19.12 -15.02 24.64
C CYS A 80 -20.33 -15.10 23.70
N LYS A 81 -20.63 -14.00 23.00
CA LYS A 81 -21.73 -13.95 22.02
C LYS A 81 -21.34 -14.61 20.70
N ALA A 82 -22.26 -15.37 20.12
CA ALA A 82 -22.09 -15.92 18.78
C ALA A 82 -21.85 -14.81 17.74
N GLY A 83 -20.96 -15.07 16.78
CA GLY A 83 -20.52 -14.10 15.77
C GLY A 83 -19.35 -13.20 16.19
N THR A 84 -18.88 -13.31 17.44
CA THR A 84 -17.68 -12.60 17.90
C THR A 84 -16.43 -13.45 17.65
N SER A 85 -15.30 -12.83 17.31
CA SER A 85 -14.06 -13.57 17.04
C SER A 85 -13.50 -14.22 18.31
N VAL A 86 -13.01 -15.45 18.18
CA VAL A 86 -12.51 -16.23 19.33
C VAL A 86 -11.27 -15.57 19.95
N LEU A 87 -10.41 -15.00 19.11
CA LEU A 87 -9.18 -14.32 19.53
C LEU A 87 -9.39 -12.99 20.26
N ALA A 88 -10.58 -12.37 20.16
CA ALA A 88 -10.87 -11.15 20.91
C ALA A 88 -11.04 -11.39 22.42
N PHE A 89 -11.26 -12.64 22.83
CA PHE A 89 -11.46 -13.05 24.24
C PHE A 89 -10.21 -13.69 24.88
N GLY A 90 -9.06 -13.68 24.19
CA GLY A 90 -7.79 -14.10 24.77
C GLY A 90 -7.29 -13.16 25.87
N ASP A 91 -6.15 -13.50 26.46
CA ASP A 91 -5.46 -12.67 27.46
C ASP A 91 -5.23 -11.22 26.95
N SER A 92 -5.05 -10.25 27.85
CA SER A 92 -5.01 -8.82 27.49
C SER A 92 -4.02 -8.49 26.36
N ASN A 93 -2.88 -9.19 26.32
CA ASN A 93 -1.86 -9.05 25.30
C ASN A 93 -2.30 -9.61 23.93
N GLN A 94 -3.09 -10.69 23.90
CA GLN A 94 -3.63 -11.25 22.66
C GLN A 94 -4.72 -10.35 22.07
N LYS A 95 -5.58 -9.78 22.91
CA LYS A 95 -6.60 -8.82 22.48
C LYS A 95 -5.98 -7.60 21.77
N ILE A 96 -4.94 -7.00 22.37
CA ILE A 96 -4.23 -5.85 21.78
C ILE A 96 -3.63 -6.20 20.41
N ARG A 97 -3.05 -7.40 20.26
CA ARG A 97 -2.48 -7.86 18.98
C ARG A 97 -3.55 -8.07 17.92
N TYR A 98 -4.69 -8.63 18.31
CA TYR A 98 -5.84 -8.83 17.43
C TYR A 98 -6.43 -7.50 16.95
N GLU A 99 -6.60 -6.53 17.84
CA GLU A 99 -7.04 -5.17 17.49
C GLU A 99 -6.05 -4.50 16.51
N LEU A 100 -4.75 -4.59 16.79
CA LEU A 100 -3.72 -4.04 15.91
C LEU A 100 -3.71 -4.72 14.53
N PHE A 101 -3.92 -6.03 14.48
CA PHE A 101 -4.06 -6.79 13.24
C PHE A 101 -5.24 -6.29 12.40
N LEU A 102 -6.43 -6.18 13.00
CA LEU A 102 -7.62 -5.67 12.30
C LEU A 102 -7.45 -4.23 11.83
N LEU A 103 -6.80 -3.39 12.64
CA LEU A 103 -6.49 -2.01 12.28
C LEU A 103 -5.61 -1.95 11.03
N LEU A 104 -4.53 -2.74 10.98
CA LEU A 104 -3.64 -2.82 9.81
C LEU A 104 -4.37 -3.33 8.55
N CYS A 105 -5.23 -4.34 8.68
CA CYS A 105 -6.06 -4.82 7.58
C CYS A 105 -7.01 -3.74 7.06
N THR A 106 -7.62 -2.96 7.97
CA THR A 106 -8.55 -1.87 7.62
C THR A 106 -7.83 -0.73 6.90
N ILE A 107 -6.64 -0.34 7.37
CA ILE A 107 -5.80 0.65 6.69
C ILE A 107 -5.47 0.17 5.28
N SER A 108 -5.00 -1.07 5.13
CA SER A 108 -4.67 -1.62 3.82
C SER A 108 -5.88 -1.69 2.88
N PHE A 109 -7.03 -2.12 3.37
CA PHE A 109 -8.27 -2.15 2.58
C PHE A 109 -8.68 -0.73 2.13
N SER A 110 -8.66 0.24 3.04
CA SER A 110 -8.99 1.64 2.73
C SER A 110 -8.03 2.27 1.72
N ALA A 111 -6.73 1.96 1.82
CA ALA A 111 -5.71 2.42 0.89
C ALA A 111 -5.93 1.82 -0.51
N SER A 112 -6.22 0.52 -0.58
CA SER A 112 -6.52 -0.16 -1.84
C SER A 112 -7.81 0.35 -2.49
N GLN A 113 -8.86 0.61 -1.71
CA GLN A 113 -10.10 1.20 -2.20
C GLN A 113 -9.89 2.61 -2.74
N THR A 114 -9.07 3.41 -2.06
CA THR A 114 -8.68 4.75 -2.51
C THR A 114 -7.98 4.69 -3.87
N ILE A 115 -7.06 3.74 -4.07
CA ILE A 115 -6.37 3.53 -5.35
C ILE A 115 -7.37 3.16 -6.44
N ILE A 116 -8.26 2.19 -6.19
CA ILE A 116 -9.26 1.72 -7.17
C ILE A 116 -10.17 2.88 -7.60
N VAL A 117 -10.73 3.64 -6.65
CA VAL A 117 -11.61 4.78 -6.96
C VAL A 117 -10.87 5.85 -7.76
N LEU A 118 -9.65 6.21 -7.36
CA LEU A 118 -8.83 7.19 -8.09
C LEU A 118 -8.54 6.74 -9.53
N LEU A 119 -8.27 5.45 -9.74
CA LEU A 119 -8.01 4.88 -11.07
C LEU A 119 -9.30 4.80 -11.91
N ILE A 120 -10.46 4.48 -11.31
CA ILE A 120 -11.75 4.42 -12.01
C ILE A 120 -12.24 5.82 -12.39
N CYS A 121 -12.08 6.81 -11.51
CA CYS A 121 -12.43 8.21 -11.79
C CYS A 121 -11.62 8.84 -12.93
N GLY A 122 -10.70 8.10 -13.56
CA GLY A 122 -9.92 8.57 -14.69
C GLY A 122 -9.00 9.72 -14.32
N PHE A 123 -8.59 9.80 -13.05
CA PHE A 123 -7.80 10.93 -12.58
C PHE A 123 -6.50 11.02 -13.39
N PRO A 124 -6.18 12.17 -13.99
CA PRO A 124 -5.07 12.27 -14.93
C PRO A 124 -3.74 12.02 -14.21
N LEU A 125 -3.14 10.84 -14.46
CA LEU A 125 -1.81 10.43 -13.98
C LEU A 125 -0.67 11.31 -14.53
N ARG A 126 -1.01 12.25 -15.42
CA ARG A 126 -0.10 13.23 -16.01
C ARG A 126 0.58 14.11 -14.95
N ASN A 127 -0.05 14.31 -13.79
CA ASN A 127 0.56 15.09 -12.73
C ASN A 127 1.50 14.22 -11.88
N LYS A 128 2.78 14.59 -11.82
CA LYS A 128 3.80 13.91 -10.99
C LYS A 128 3.37 13.76 -9.53
N PHE A 129 2.56 14.68 -9.00
CA PHE A 129 2.02 14.60 -7.63
C PHE A 129 1.07 13.42 -7.42
N VAL A 130 0.15 13.19 -8.35
CA VAL A 130 -0.86 12.12 -8.26
C VAL A 130 -0.19 10.77 -8.36
N MET A 131 0.71 10.62 -9.33
CA MET A 131 1.47 9.38 -9.49
C MET A 131 2.33 9.09 -8.25
N TRP A 132 3.01 10.11 -7.72
CA TRP A 132 3.78 9.96 -6.50
C TRP A 132 2.91 9.55 -5.31
N PHE A 133 1.75 10.19 -5.14
CA PHE A 133 0.76 9.83 -4.13
C PHE A 133 0.26 8.38 -4.27
N LEU A 134 -0.10 7.95 -5.49
CA LEU A 134 -0.56 6.57 -5.74
C LEU A 134 0.52 5.54 -5.40
N ILE A 135 1.78 5.79 -5.75
CA ILE A 135 2.90 4.93 -5.38
C ILE A 135 3.01 4.83 -3.86
N ILE A 136 2.91 5.94 -3.14
CA ILE A 136 2.98 5.96 -1.66
C ILE A 136 1.85 5.16 -1.05
N VAL A 137 0.60 5.40 -1.48
CA VAL A 137 -0.57 4.69 -0.96
C VAL A 137 -0.45 3.19 -1.23
N THR A 138 0.08 2.81 -2.40
CA THR A 138 0.30 1.41 -2.76
C THR A 138 1.37 0.76 -1.89
N CYS A 139 2.51 1.42 -1.71
CA CYS A 139 3.56 0.96 -0.80
C CYS A 139 2.99 0.79 0.61
N LEU A 140 2.35 1.82 1.16
CA LEU A 140 1.74 1.78 2.49
C LEU A 140 0.79 0.58 2.63
N SER A 141 -0.08 0.34 1.65
CA SER A 141 -1.01 -0.79 1.65
C SER A 141 -0.29 -2.15 1.69
N VAL A 142 0.73 -2.34 0.84
CA VAL A 142 1.52 -3.58 0.79
C VAL A 142 2.23 -3.84 2.13
N PHE A 143 2.82 -2.81 2.74
CA PHE A 143 3.51 -2.96 4.03
C PHE A 143 2.54 -3.22 5.19
N CYS A 144 1.38 -2.54 5.21
CA CYS A 144 0.33 -2.83 6.19
C CYS A 144 -0.17 -4.28 6.06
N THR A 145 -0.35 -4.77 4.84
CA THR A 145 -0.73 -6.18 4.58
C THR A 145 0.34 -7.15 5.07
N ALA A 146 1.62 -6.87 4.78
CA ALA A 146 2.72 -7.70 5.24
C ALA A 146 2.85 -7.71 6.77
N GLY A 147 2.70 -6.56 7.44
CA GLY A 147 2.67 -6.47 8.90
C GLY A 147 1.51 -7.26 9.51
N ALA A 148 0.31 -7.15 8.94
CA ALA A 148 -0.85 -7.95 9.34
C ALA A 148 -0.58 -9.46 9.20
N TYR A 149 0.08 -9.88 8.11
CA TYR A 149 0.47 -11.27 7.92
C TYR A 149 1.42 -11.78 9.02
N VAL A 150 2.45 -10.99 9.40
CA VAL A 150 3.36 -11.36 10.50
C VAL A 150 2.62 -11.51 11.83
N ILE A 151 1.76 -10.56 12.16
CA ILE A 151 0.98 -10.59 13.40
C ILE A 151 0.05 -11.81 13.41
N SER A 152 -0.56 -12.15 12.27
CA SER A 152 -1.42 -13.32 12.14
C SER A 152 -0.67 -14.63 12.40
N ILE A 153 0.54 -14.80 11.85
CA ILE A 153 1.40 -15.96 12.12
C ILE A 153 1.77 -16.02 13.59
N TRP A 154 2.14 -14.89 14.17
CA TRP A 154 2.55 -14.82 15.56
C TRP A 154 1.42 -15.20 16.53
N MET A 155 0.18 -14.88 16.16
CA MET A 155 -1.02 -15.22 16.91
C MET A 155 -1.35 -16.72 16.81
N ILE A 156 -1.16 -17.35 15.65
CA ILE A 156 -1.50 -18.76 15.41
C ILE A 156 -0.41 -19.72 15.93
N LEU A 157 0.88 -19.37 15.78
CA LEU A 157 2.02 -20.26 16.10
C LEU A 157 2.56 -20.10 17.53
N ASN A 158 1.91 -19.31 18.39
CA ASN A 158 2.36 -19.02 19.76
C ASN A 158 2.68 -20.26 20.64
N PRO A 159 2.06 -21.45 20.49
CA PRO A 159 2.42 -22.61 21.31
C PRO A 159 3.58 -23.49 20.75
N LEU A 160 4.13 -23.20 19.57
CA LEU A 160 5.16 -24.04 18.91
C LEU A 160 6.58 -23.49 19.14
N ASP A 161 7.45 -24.33 19.69
CA ASP A 161 8.91 -24.20 19.96
C ASP A 161 9.59 -22.83 19.74
N GLY A 162 10.39 -22.42 20.73
CA GLY A 162 11.05 -21.10 20.82
C GLY A 162 11.95 -20.70 19.64
N THR A 163 12.36 -21.63 18.78
CA THR A 163 13.11 -21.34 17.54
C THR A 163 12.25 -20.62 16.52
N PHE A 164 10.99 -21.03 16.32
CA PHE A 164 10.07 -20.37 15.37
C PHE A 164 9.69 -18.97 15.85
N TYR A 165 9.45 -18.81 17.16
CA TYR A 165 9.20 -17.52 17.79
C TYR A 165 10.34 -16.50 17.52
N ARG A 166 11.60 -16.93 17.65
CA ARG A 166 12.77 -16.08 17.35
C ARG A 166 12.82 -15.66 15.89
N ILE A 167 12.58 -16.58 14.96
CA ILE A 167 12.55 -16.29 13.52
C ILE A 167 11.44 -15.28 13.18
N THR A 168 10.25 -15.45 13.75
CA THR A 168 9.12 -14.52 13.57
C THR A 168 9.44 -13.13 14.11
N ILE A 169 10.15 -13.01 15.23
CA ILE A 169 10.60 -11.71 15.77
C ILE A 169 11.60 -11.02 14.84
N TYR A 170 12.62 -11.74 14.35
CA TYR A 170 13.60 -11.14 13.45
C TYR A 170 12.95 -10.64 12.15
N TYR A 171 12.03 -11.42 11.60
CA TYR A 171 11.23 -11.01 10.46
C TYR A 171 10.40 -9.76 10.81
N GLY A 172 9.69 -9.74 11.95
CA GLY A 172 8.94 -8.58 12.42
C GLY A 172 9.78 -7.30 12.55
N ILE A 173 10.96 -7.37 13.18
CA ILE A 173 11.88 -6.24 13.32
C ILE A 173 12.35 -5.73 11.96
N PHE A 174 12.67 -6.64 11.04
CA PHE A 174 13.05 -6.28 9.67
C PHE A 174 11.94 -5.49 8.97
N TRP A 175 10.68 -5.94 9.07
CA TRP A 175 9.54 -5.23 8.47
C TRP A 175 9.27 -3.88 9.13
N VAL A 176 9.39 -3.77 10.46
CA VAL A 176 9.25 -2.49 11.17
C VAL A 176 10.34 -1.51 10.74
N GLY A 177 11.59 -1.98 10.61
CA GLY A 177 12.69 -1.17 10.09
C GLY A 177 12.44 -0.66 8.67
N LEU A 178 11.89 -1.51 7.80
CA LEU A 178 11.52 -1.15 6.42
C LEU A 178 10.42 -0.08 6.40
N ILE A 179 9.39 -0.23 7.25
CA ILE A 179 8.32 0.77 7.41
C ILE A 179 8.89 2.12 7.88
N ALA A 180 9.74 2.10 8.91
CA ALA A 180 10.36 3.32 9.44
C ALA A 180 11.23 4.03 8.39
N LEU A 181 12.01 3.26 7.62
CA LEU A 181 12.83 3.79 6.52
C LEU A 181 11.98 4.42 5.42
N LEU A 182 10.82 3.85 5.10
CA LEU A 182 9.90 4.43 4.10
C LEU A 182 9.21 5.68 4.59
N ILE A 183 8.78 5.72 5.85
CA ILE A 183 8.27 6.95 6.48
C ILE A 183 9.35 8.03 6.41
N LEU A 184 10.61 7.69 6.67
CA LEU A 184 11.73 8.59 6.56
C LEU A 184 11.94 9.09 5.11
N ILE A 185 11.93 8.20 4.12
CA ILE A 185 12.02 8.59 2.69
C ILE A 185 10.84 9.48 2.29
N PHE A 186 9.63 9.17 2.76
CA PHE A 186 8.43 9.96 2.52
C PHE A 186 8.58 11.37 3.10
N PHE A 187 8.99 11.45 4.36
CA PHE A 187 9.23 12.72 5.05
C PHE A 187 10.33 13.52 4.36
N CYS A 188 11.45 12.89 3.97
CA CYS A 188 12.53 13.52 3.23
C CYS A 188 12.06 14.07 1.88
N ARG A 189 11.27 13.31 1.10
CA ARG A 189 10.74 13.78 -0.19
C ARG A 189 9.73 14.91 -0.03
N PHE A 190 8.87 14.81 0.98
CA PHE A 190 7.90 15.84 1.31
C PHE A 190 8.59 17.14 1.73
N VAL A 191 9.59 17.06 2.62
CA VAL A 191 10.41 18.19 3.06
C VAL A 191 11.20 18.77 1.89
N PHE A 192 11.83 17.95 1.04
CA PHE A 192 12.54 18.45 -0.14
C PHE A 192 11.61 19.20 -1.10
N TRP A 193 10.39 18.70 -1.30
CA TRP A 193 9.38 19.38 -2.09
C TRP A 193 8.94 20.71 -1.45
N LEU A 194 8.68 20.70 -0.14
CA LEU A 194 8.33 21.90 0.64
C LEU A 194 9.44 22.95 0.58
N LEU A 195 10.69 22.55 0.79
CA LEU A 195 11.86 23.43 0.70
C LEU A 195 12.01 24.02 -0.69
N LYS A 196 11.89 23.20 -1.75
CA LYS A 196 11.95 23.70 -3.13
C LYS A 196 10.84 24.72 -3.41
N ASN A 197 9.64 24.48 -2.91
CA ASN A 197 8.53 25.41 -3.08
C ASN A 197 8.75 26.69 -2.28
N PHE A 198 9.22 26.57 -1.03
CA PHE A 198 9.51 27.69 -0.14
C PHE A 198 10.64 28.59 -0.66
N PHE A 199 11.74 28.00 -1.17
CA PHE A 199 12.82 28.75 -1.83
C PHE A 199 12.35 29.46 -3.09
N ARG A 200 11.44 28.86 -3.85
CA ARG A 200 10.86 29.51 -5.02
C ARG A 200 9.99 30.71 -4.65
N PHE A 201 9.33 30.68 -3.50
CA PHE A 201 8.60 31.81 -2.95
C PHE A 201 9.54 32.90 -2.39
N MET A 202 10.62 32.54 -1.69
CA MET A 202 11.58 33.51 -1.16
C MET A 202 12.38 34.25 -2.23
N CYS A 203 12.72 33.63 -3.37
CA CYS A 203 13.42 34.33 -4.46
C CYS A 203 12.52 35.30 -5.26
N CYS A 204 11.23 35.45 -4.92
CA CYS A 204 10.30 36.41 -5.53
C CYS A 204 9.90 37.57 -4.59
N CYS A 205 10.54 37.70 -3.42
CA CYS A 205 10.53 38.91 -2.58
C CYS A 205 11.94 39.50 -2.54
#